data_AF-A0A0M3J9X2-F1
#
_entry.id   AF-A0A0M3J9X2-F1
#
_cell.length_a   1.000
_cell.length_b   1.000
_cell.length_c   1.000
_cell.angle_alpha   90.00
_cell.angle_beta   90.00
_cell.angle_gamma   90.00
#
_symmetry.space_group_name_H-M   'P 1'
#
loop_
_entity.id
_entity.type
_entity.pdbx_description
1 polymer ?
#
loop_
_entity_poly.entity_id
_entity_poly.type
_entity_poly.pdbx_seq_one_letter_code
_entity_poly.pdbx_strand_id
1 'polypeptide(L)' 'MLKNAAFDGILGMAWDSIAQDHIAQPMDQIFERPECAQKLFAFYLSRDGTTINGGELTLCGIDESRYTVAFCCLNL' A
#
# COMPACT_ATOMS: atom_id res chain seq x y z
N MET A 1 -23.59 1.79 -1.84
CA MET A 1 -22.69 2.70 -1.09
C MET A 1 -22.54 2.17 0.31
N LEU A 2 -21.30 2.09 0.81
CA LEU A 2 -20.92 1.44 2.06
C LEU A 2 -21.53 2.18 3.25
N LYS A 3 -22.75 1.78 3.66
CA LYS A 3 -23.53 2.51 4.66
C LYS A 3 -22.96 2.46 6.09
N ASN A 4 -21.96 1.60 6.35
CA ASN A 4 -21.30 1.40 7.65
C ASN A 4 -19.77 1.25 7.55
N ALA A 5 -19.12 1.96 6.61
CA ALA A 5 -17.65 1.98 6.57
C ALA A 5 -17.12 2.99 7.60
N ALA A 6 -16.13 2.59 8.41
CA ALA A 6 -15.45 3.48 9.34
C ALA A 6 -14.33 4.33 8.67
N PHE A 7 -14.43 4.53 7.35
CA PHE A 7 -13.46 5.27 6.55
C PHE A 7 -14.18 6.23 5.60
N ASP A 8 -13.52 7.36 5.32
CA ASP A 8 -14.10 8.46 4.53
C ASP A 8 -13.94 8.27 3.01
N GLY A 9 -12.97 7.46 2.58
CA GLY A 9 -12.66 7.31 1.17
C GLY A 9 -11.75 6.12 0.86
N ILE A 10 -11.45 5.98 -0.43
CA ILE A 10 -10.60 4.92 -0.97
C ILE A 10 -9.39 5.56 -1.64
N LEU A 11 -8.19 5.09 -1.32
CA LEU A 11 -6.96 5.46 -2.00
C LEU A 11 -6.60 4.37 -3.01
N GLY A 12 -6.68 4.69 -4.30
CA GLY A 12 -6.20 3.83 -5.37
C GLY A 12 -4.67 3.76 -5.37
N MET A 13 -4.11 2.55 -5.38
CA MET A 13 -2.65 2.29 -5.39
C MET A 13 -2.25 1.30 -6.50
N ALA A 14 -3.17 1.04 -7.43
CA ALA A 14 -2.95 0.20 -8.59
C ALA A 14 -2.38 1.03 -9.75
N TRP A 15 -2.32 0.45 -10.94
CA TRP A 15 -1.71 1.02 -12.13
C TRP A 15 -2.60 2.09 -12.76
N ASP A 16 -1.98 3.11 -13.37
CA ASP A 16 -2.66 4.15 -14.16
C ASP A 16 -3.55 3.59 -15.28
N SER A 17 -3.23 2.41 -15.82
CA SER A 17 -3.98 1.77 -16.92
C SER A 17 -5.42 1.44 -16.56
N ILE A 18 -5.73 1.33 -15.26
CA ILE A 18 -7.08 1.06 -14.76
C ILE A 18 -7.68 2.27 -14.01
N ALA A 19 -7.00 3.41 -14.05
CA ALA A 19 -7.52 4.66 -13.52
C ALA A 19 -8.63 5.20 -14.43
N GLN A 20 -9.77 5.53 -13.82
CA GLN A 20 -10.81 6.29 -14.52
C GLN A 20 -10.23 7.64 -14.96
N ASP A 21 -10.50 8.02 -16.21
CA ASP A 21 -10.05 9.28 -16.82
C ASP A 21 -8.52 9.43 -16.96
N HIS A 22 -7.77 8.32 -16.85
CA HIS A 22 -6.31 8.27 -17.03
C HIS A 22 -5.55 9.27 -16.14
N ILE A 23 -6.06 9.52 -14.94
CA ILE A 23 -5.42 10.40 -13.96
C ILE A 23 -4.26 9.64 -13.30
N ALA A 24 -3.10 10.29 -13.20
CA ALA A 24 -1.92 9.75 -12.52
C ALA A 24 -2.24 9.35 -11.08
N GLN A 25 -1.90 8.12 -10.70
CA GLN A 25 -2.19 7.62 -9.37
C GLN A 25 -1.26 8.24 -8.32
N PRO A 26 -1.69 8.31 -7.04
CA PRO A 26 -0.88 8.88 -5.97
C PRO A 26 0.50 8.25 -5.81
N MET A 27 0.62 6.95 -6.11
CA MET A 27 1.87 6.21 -5.95
C MET A 27 2.93 6.64 -6.96
N ASP A 28 2.54 7.03 -8.18
CA ASP A 28 3.50 7.51 -9.18
C ASP A 28 4.19 8.79 -8.70
N GLN A 29 3.42 9.73 -8.15
CA GLN A 29 3.95 10.97 -7.58
C GLN A 29 4.86 10.73 -6.36
N ILE A 30 4.57 9.69 -5.58
CA ILE A 30 5.41 9.31 -4.42
C ILE A 30 6.73 8.68 -4.91
N PHE A 31 6.67 7.82 -5.93
CA PHE A 31 7.82 7.12 -6.48
C PHE A 31 8.73 7.97 -7.35
N GLU A 32 8.24 9.11 -7.84
CA GLU A 32 9.06 10.11 -8.53
C GLU A 32 9.98 10.89 -7.57
N ARG A 33 9.68 10.89 -6.26
CA ARG A 33 10.47 11.63 -5.29
C ARG A 33 11.84 11.00 -5.06
N PRO A 34 12.93 11.79 -5.01
CA PRO A 34 14.28 11.27 -4.83
C PRO A 34 14.50 10.60 -3.46
N GLU A 35 13.69 10.93 -2.46
CA GLU A 35 13.71 10.31 -1.13
C GLU A 35 13.16 8.87 -1.15
N CYS A 36 12.50 8.46 -2.24
CA CYS A 36 11.95 7.12 -2.39
C CYS A 36 13.03 6.12 -2.81
N ALA A 37 13.66 5.48 -1.82
CA ALA A 37 14.76 4.54 -2.06
C ALA A 37 14.35 3.33 -2.90
N GLN A 38 13.13 2.81 -2.71
CA GLN A 38 12.60 1.67 -3.45
C GLN A 38 11.20 1.99 -3.97
N LYS A 39 10.93 1.81 -5.27
CA LYS A 39 9.62 2.12 -5.89
C LYS A 39 8.60 1.00 -5.64
N LEU A 40 8.28 0.76 -4.38
CA LEU A 40 7.32 -0.24 -3.93
C LEU A 40 6.63 0.23 -2.64
N PHE A 41 5.56 -0.48 -2.28
CA PHE A 41 4.88 -0.33 -1.01
C PHE A 41 4.58 -1.69 -0.42
N ALA A 42 4.47 -1.75 0.90
CA ALA A 42 4.17 -2.98 1.63
C ALA A 42 3.02 -2.76 2.60
N PHE A 43 2.21 -3.81 2.76
CA PHE A 43 1.16 -3.86 3.76
C PHE A 43 1.48 -4.93 4.79
N TYR A 44 1.51 -4.52 6.05
CA TYR A 44 1.39 -5.43 7.18
C TYR A 44 -0.01 -5.27 7.77
N LEU A 45 -0.74 -6.38 7.91
CA LEU A 45 -2.05 -6.38 8.57
C LEU A 45 -1.99 -7.33 9.76
N SER A 46 -2.29 -6.81 10.94
CA SER A 46 -2.40 -7.64 12.14
C SER A 46 -3.54 -8.64 11.96
N ARG A 47 -3.28 -9.89 12.36
CA ARG A 47 -4.33 -10.93 12.42
C ARG A 47 -5.16 -10.85 13.69
N ASP A 48 -4.65 -10.16 14.71
CA ASP A 48 -5.40 -9.87 15.91
C ASP A 48 -6.29 -8.64 15.64
N GLY A 49 -7.59 -8.86 15.53
CA GLY A 49 -8.58 -7.80 15.28
C GLY A 49 -8.87 -6.90 16.49
N THR A 50 -8.24 -7.15 17.64
CA THR A 50 -8.42 -6.35 18.86
C THR A 50 -7.30 -5.34 19.11
N THR A 51 -6.22 -5.41 18.33
CA THR A 51 -5.10 -4.48 18.46
C THR A 51 -5.47 -3.08 17.99
N ILE A 52 -4.94 -2.07 18.67
CA ILE A 52 -5.05 -0.66 18.26
C ILE A 52 -4.25 -0.42 16.96
N ASN A 53 -3.12 -1.13 16.79
CA ASN A 53 -2.28 -1.04 15.60
C ASN A 53 -2.67 -2.14 14.60
N GLY A 54 -3.83 -2.00 13.97
CA GLY A 54 -4.44 -3.03 13.11
C GLY A 54 -3.68 -3.33 11.81
N GLY A 55 -2.83 -2.41 11.37
CA GLY A 55 -1.99 -2.58 10.20
C GLY A 55 -1.05 -1.41 9.99
N GLU A 56 -0.13 -1.59 9.05
CA GLU A 56 0.90 -0.62 8.69
C GLU A 56 1.06 -0.62 7.16
N LEU A 57 1.19 0.57 6.59
CA LEU A 57 1.56 0.79 5.20
C LEU A 57 2.97 1.37 5.18
N THR A 58 3.91 0.62 4.59
CA THR A 58 5.26 1.11 4.31
C THR A 58 5.29 1.64 2.89
N LEU A 59 5.68 2.90 2.72
CA LEU A 59 5.93 3.51 1.43
C LEU A 59 7.44 3.54 1.18
N CYS A 60 7.83 3.37 -0.08
CA CYS A 60 9.21 3.47 -0.53
C CYS A 60 10.18 2.43 0.05
N GLY A 61 9.66 1.29 0.50
CA GLY A 61 10.42 0.22 1.11
C GLY A 61 9.56 -0.87 1.72
N ILE A 62 10.22 -1.82 2.39
CA ILE A 62 9.60 -2.94 3.10
C ILE A 62 10.20 -2.98 4.51
N ASP A 63 9.36 -3.10 5.54
CA ASP A 63 9.82 -3.36 6.90
C ASP A 63 10.07 -4.87 7.10
N GLU A 64 11.35 -5.25 7.14
CA GLU A 64 11.79 -6.63 7.34
C GLU A 64 11.38 -7.21 8.71
N SER A 65 11.04 -6.37 9.69
CA SER A 65 10.57 -6.84 11.01
C SER A 65 9.15 -7.42 10.97
N ARG A 66 8.42 -7.23 9.85
CA ARG A 66 7.01 -7.60 9.71
C ARG A 66 6.76 -8.98 9.10
N TYR A 67 7.79 -9.72 8.70
CA TYR A 67 7.67 -11.07 8.16
C TYR A 67 8.86 -11.96 8.55
N THR A 68 8.67 -13.28 8.54
CA THR A 68 9.67 -14.24 9.06
C THR A 68 10.20 -15.22 8.02
N VAL A 69 9.58 -15.28 6.84
CA VAL A 69 9.93 -16.22 5.76
C VAL A 69 10.57 -15.49 4.59
N ALA A 70 11.29 -16.23 3.73
CA ALA A 70 11.91 -15.64 2.55
C ALA A 70 10.87 -14.89 1.71
N PHE A 71 11.14 -13.61 1.46
CA PHE A 71 10.34 -12.78 0.59
C PHE A 71 10.49 -13.31 -0.85
N CYS A 72 9.39 -13.74 -1.46
CA CYS A 72 9.38 -14.24 -2.83
C CYS A 72 8.49 -13.34 -3.68
N CYS A 73 9.02 -12.93 -4.83
CA CYS A 73 8.28 -12.15 -5.81
C CYS A 73 7.62 -13.08 -6.81
N LEU A 74 6.33 -12.88 -7.06
CA LEU A 74 5.68 -13.37 -8.26
C LEU A 74 5.76 -12.26 -9.32
N ASN A 75 6.28 -12.58 -10.50
CA ASN A 75 6.16 -11.67 -11.63
C ASN A 75 4.72 -11.74 -12.15
N LEU A 76 4.02 -10.62 -12.07
CA LEU A 76 2.67 -10.41 -12.60
C LEU A 76 2.75 -9.85 -14.02
#